data_AF-A0A8C1ING6-F1
#
_entry.id   AF-A0A8C1ING6-F1
#
_cell.length_a   1.000
_cell.length_b   1.000
_cell.length_c   1.000
_cell.angle_alpha   90.00
_cell.angle_beta   90.00
_cell.angle_gamma   90.00
#
_symmetry.space_group_name_H-M   'P 1'
#
loop_
_entity.id
_entity.type
_entity.pdbx_description
1 polymer ?
#
loop_
_entity_poly.entity_id
_entity_poly.type
_entity_poly.pdbx_seq_one_letter_code
_entity_poly.pdbx_strand_id
1 'polypeptide(L)'
;IVYSWLFWYHSQLLTMKTEASVLVEVLDINDNSPVFENHPATVPVPEDHTVGDEVTSVNATDADSGFNGEVRYTLLGSAGRFSVDQETGVITLAAPLDRETQDEYRLVITAQDQGRPSHSATTTLDISVTDINDNAPIFSKQQYEATVSEHAEVRTNIIDIMATDKDDGENAIVTYHIVKQEPSSTPLAFTIDEESAH
;
A
#
# COMPACT_ATOMS: atom_id res chain seq x y z
N ILE A 1 6.64 -89.68 76.31
CA ILE A 1 5.37 -88.93 76.21
C ILE A 1 5.72 -87.45 76.41
N VAL A 2 5.35 -86.43 75.63
CA VAL A 2 4.73 -86.20 74.31
C VAL A 2 4.90 -84.66 74.08
N TYR A 3 5.41 -84.24 72.91
CA TYR A 3 5.00 -83.07 72.06
C TYR A 3 5.07 -81.62 72.63
N SER A 4 5.05 -80.53 71.84
CA SER A 4 5.37 -80.21 70.43
C SER A 4 5.50 -78.68 70.32
N TRP A 5 6.19 -78.25 69.29
CA TRP A 5 6.41 -76.86 68.86
C TRP A 5 5.14 -76.17 68.33
N LEU A 6 5.10 -74.83 68.38
CA LEU A 6 5.02 -73.95 67.19
C LEU A 6 4.94 -72.46 67.57
N PHE A 7 5.86 -71.67 66.99
CA PHE A 7 5.90 -70.20 66.98
C PHE A 7 4.98 -69.66 65.87
N TRP A 8 4.33 -68.51 66.10
CA TRP A 8 3.60 -67.75 65.06
C TRP A 8 4.45 -66.58 64.54
N TYR A 9 4.58 -66.49 63.21
CA TYR A 9 5.25 -65.42 62.47
C TYR A 9 4.22 -64.36 62.05
N HIS A 10 4.46 -63.08 62.37
CA HIS A 10 3.68 -61.96 61.83
C HIS A 10 4.22 -61.60 60.44
N SER A 11 3.44 -61.85 59.39
CA SER A 11 3.75 -61.40 58.03
C SER A 11 3.29 -59.95 57.85
N GLN A 12 4.24 -59.02 57.82
CA GLN A 12 4.02 -57.69 57.21
C GLN A 12 4.12 -57.88 55.69
N LEU A 13 3.00 -57.72 54.97
CA LEU A 13 3.01 -57.76 53.51
C LEU A 13 3.73 -56.51 52.97
N LEU A 14 4.97 -56.66 52.52
CA LEU A 14 5.66 -55.65 51.70
C LEU A 14 4.93 -55.53 50.36
N THR A 15 4.26 -54.41 50.13
CA THR A 15 3.72 -54.09 48.80
C THR A 15 4.86 -53.55 47.94
N MET A 16 5.29 -54.31 46.94
CA MET A 16 6.23 -53.81 45.94
C MET A 16 5.51 -52.84 45.00
N LYS A 17 6.05 -51.63 44.85
CA LYS A 17 5.62 -50.66 43.84
C LYS A 17 6.75 -50.48 42.84
N THR A 18 6.37 -50.29 41.58
CA THR A 18 7.28 -49.79 40.56
C THR A 18 6.66 -48.53 39.98
N GLU A 19 7.51 -47.59 39.61
CA GLU A 19 7.12 -46.38 38.91
C GLU A 19 7.77 -46.39 37.53
N ALA A 20 7.08 -45.84 36.55
CA ALA A 20 7.59 -45.60 35.21
C ALA A 20 7.17 -44.19 34.80
N SER A 21 8.10 -43.44 34.22
CA SER A 21 7.80 -42.15 33.62
C SER A 21 7.40 -42.35 32.16
N VAL A 22 6.30 -41.71 31.75
CA VAL A 22 5.83 -41.70 30.37
C VAL A 22 6.04 -40.30 29.81
N LEU A 23 6.73 -40.19 28.68
CA LEU A 23 6.77 -38.98 27.88
C LEU A 23 5.62 -39.04 26.88
N VAL A 24 4.73 -38.06 26.93
CA VAL A 24 3.65 -37.88 25.96
C VAL A 24 3.95 -36.61 25.17
N GLU A 25 4.21 -36.76 23.88
CA GLU A 25 4.34 -35.65 22.95
C GLU A 25 3.02 -35.48 22.21
N VAL A 26 2.45 -34.28 22.25
CA VAL A 26 1.30 -33.91 21.43
C VAL A 26 1.84 -33.30 20.15
N LEU A 27 1.54 -33.95 19.02
CA LEU A 27 1.92 -33.46 17.70
C LEU A 27 0.82 -32.54 17.16
N ASP A 28 1.26 -31.52 16.44
CA ASP A 28 0.42 -30.55 15.77
C ASP A 28 -0.23 -31.12 14.49
N ILE A 29 -1.42 -30.62 14.15
CA ILE A 29 -2.14 -30.92 12.91
C ILE A 29 -2.53 -29.56 12.31
N ASN A 30 -2.41 -29.40 10.98
CA ASN A 30 -2.80 -28.17 10.29
C ASN A 30 -4.34 -28.00 10.27
N ASP A 31 -4.92 -27.54 11.37
CA ASP A 31 -6.36 -27.36 11.55
C ASP A 31 -6.80 -25.91 11.74
N ASN A 32 -5.84 -24.97 11.75
CA ASN A 32 -6.09 -23.55 11.64
C ASN A 32 -5.75 -23.05 10.23
N SER A 33 -6.06 -21.79 9.95
CA SER A 33 -5.73 -21.15 8.68
C SER A 33 -5.20 -19.76 8.95
N PRO A 34 -4.38 -19.19 8.06
CA PRO A 34 -3.88 -17.85 8.26
C PRO A 34 -5.01 -16.84 8.38
N VAL A 35 -4.89 -15.88 9.28
CA VAL A 35 -5.85 -14.79 9.48
C VAL A 35 -5.11 -13.47 9.43
N PHE A 36 -5.54 -12.58 8.52
CA PHE A 36 -5.03 -11.21 8.48
C PHE A 36 -5.46 -10.42 9.70
N GLU A 37 -4.51 -9.73 10.30
CA GLU A 37 -4.77 -8.71 11.31
C GLU A 37 -5.30 -7.42 10.66
N ASN A 38 -5.77 -6.48 11.47
CA ASN A 38 -6.25 -5.20 10.96
C ASN A 38 -5.14 -4.46 10.21
N HIS A 39 -5.40 -4.14 8.94
CA HIS A 39 -4.59 -3.29 8.09
C HIS A 39 -5.46 -2.16 7.50
N PRO A 40 -4.87 -1.05 7.03
CA PRO A 40 -5.64 -0.02 6.36
C PRO A 40 -6.33 -0.59 5.11
N ALA A 41 -7.51 -0.06 4.78
CA ALA A 41 -8.20 -0.40 3.53
C ALA A 41 -7.54 0.33 2.34
N THR A 42 -7.08 1.56 2.57
CA THR A 42 -6.46 2.42 1.56
C THR A 42 -5.17 3.01 2.08
N VAL A 43 -4.12 3.03 1.25
CA VAL A 43 -2.82 3.66 1.56
C VAL A 43 -2.52 4.74 0.52
N PRO A 44 -2.39 6.02 0.92
CA PRO A 44 -1.94 7.08 0.04
C PRO A 44 -0.42 7.00 -0.18
N VAL A 45 0.03 7.12 -1.43
CA VAL A 45 1.46 7.07 -1.81
C VAL A 45 1.74 8.18 -2.82
N PRO A 46 2.69 9.09 -2.58
CA PRO A 46 3.03 10.12 -3.56
C PRO A 46 3.66 9.52 -4.80
N GLU A 47 3.41 10.11 -5.96
CA GLU A 47 3.95 9.57 -7.21
C GLU A 47 5.48 9.65 -7.33
N ASP A 48 6.11 10.58 -6.60
CA ASP A 48 7.56 10.72 -6.49
C ASP A 48 8.20 9.73 -5.49
N HIS A 49 7.41 8.80 -4.94
CA HIS A 49 7.90 7.79 -4.01
C HIS A 49 9.03 6.97 -4.64
N THR A 50 10.10 6.74 -3.87
CA THR A 50 11.31 6.12 -4.39
C THR A 50 11.10 4.62 -4.62
N VAL A 51 11.58 4.12 -5.76
CA VAL A 51 11.56 2.69 -6.08
C VAL A 51 12.50 1.94 -5.14
N GLY A 52 11.99 0.87 -4.54
CA GLY A 52 12.67 0.04 -3.54
C GLY A 52 12.28 0.38 -2.10
N ASP A 53 11.66 1.54 -1.87
CA ASP A 53 11.24 1.93 -0.53
C ASP A 53 9.96 1.21 -0.11
N GLU A 54 9.81 1.07 1.20
CA GLU A 54 8.62 0.49 1.84
C GLU A 54 7.42 1.43 1.70
N VAL A 55 6.30 0.86 1.26
CA VAL A 55 5.01 1.56 1.12
C VAL A 55 4.14 1.30 2.35
N THR A 56 4.01 0.03 2.74
CA THR A 56 3.24 -0.41 3.91
C THR A 56 3.56 -1.88 4.21
N SER A 57 2.88 -2.48 5.17
CA SER A 57 2.99 -3.91 5.48
C SER A 57 1.64 -4.51 5.83
N VAL A 58 1.45 -5.79 5.51
CA VAL A 58 0.32 -6.59 6.03
C VAL A 58 0.85 -7.67 6.97
N ASN A 59 0.03 -8.05 7.94
CA ASN A 59 0.34 -9.13 8.86
C ASN A 59 -0.80 -10.15 8.90
N ALA A 60 -0.44 -11.42 8.82
CA ALA A 60 -1.32 -12.55 9.00
C ALA A 60 -0.66 -13.55 9.96
N THR A 61 -1.47 -14.14 10.81
CA THR A 61 -1.03 -15.12 11.81
C THR A 61 -1.78 -16.42 11.63
N ASP A 62 -1.12 -17.54 11.94
CA ASP A 62 -1.72 -18.86 12.00
C ASP A 62 -1.44 -19.44 13.40
N ALA A 63 -2.45 -20.10 13.98
CA ALA A 63 -2.39 -20.61 15.35
C ALA A 63 -1.68 -21.96 15.46
N ASP A 64 -1.39 -22.62 14.33
CA ASP A 64 -0.69 -23.89 14.27
C ASP A 64 0.81 -23.73 14.57
N SER A 65 1.52 -24.85 14.81
CA SER A 65 2.94 -24.83 15.22
C SER A 65 3.90 -25.22 14.10
N GLY A 66 5.09 -24.62 14.08
CA GLY A 66 6.11 -24.94 13.08
C GLY A 66 5.65 -24.60 11.66
N PHE A 67 5.87 -25.49 10.69
CA PHE A 67 5.48 -25.25 9.29
C PHE A 67 3.97 -25.08 9.08
N ASN A 68 3.13 -25.69 9.91
CA ASN A 68 1.69 -25.52 9.83
C ASN A 68 1.28 -24.08 10.21
N GLY A 69 2.05 -23.41 11.08
CA GLY A 69 1.83 -22.00 11.42
C GLY A 69 2.67 -21.00 10.62
N GLU A 70 3.56 -21.47 9.74
CA GLU A 70 4.51 -20.61 9.03
C GLU A 70 3.85 -19.95 7.82
N VAL A 71 3.57 -18.66 7.94
CA VAL A 71 2.88 -17.88 6.89
C VAL A 71 3.86 -17.37 5.84
N ARG A 72 3.47 -17.52 4.57
CA ARG A 72 4.15 -16.95 3.39
C ARG A 72 3.20 -16.07 2.59
N TYR A 73 3.66 -14.87 2.24
CA TYR A 73 2.87 -13.89 1.51
C TYR A 73 3.12 -13.94 0.00
N THR A 74 2.06 -13.74 -0.76
CA THR A 74 2.14 -13.52 -2.21
C THR A 74 1.23 -12.36 -2.59
N LEU A 75 1.64 -11.57 -3.58
CA LEU A 75 0.89 -10.44 -4.08
C LEU A 75 0.50 -10.68 -5.52
N LEU A 76 -0.80 -10.54 -5.79
CA LEU A 76 -1.41 -10.58 -7.10
C LEU A 76 -2.10 -9.25 -7.37
N GLY A 77 -1.98 -8.75 -8.60
CA GLY A 77 -2.52 -7.44 -8.93
C GLY A 77 -1.61 -6.32 -8.41
N SER A 78 -1.01 -5.61 -9.35
CA SER A 78 -0.21 -4.40 -9.13
C SER A 78 0.29 -3.79 -10.44
N ALA A 79 -0.03 -4.40 -11.59
CA ALA A 79 0.63 -4.14 -12.88
C ALA A 79 2.18 -4.19 -12.80
N GLY A 80 2.75 -4.86 -11.78
CA GLY A 80 4.19 -4.89 -11.52
C GLY A 80 4.75 -3.66 -10.80
N ARG A 81 3.90 -2.76 -10.29
CA ARG A 81 4.34 -1.57 -9.53
C ARG A 81 4.69 -1.85 -8.08
N PHE A 82 4.13 -2.90 -7.49
CA PHE A 82 4.32 -3.25 -6.09
C PHE A 82 4.79 -4.69 -5.94
N SER A 83 5.61 -4.94 -4.93
CA SER A 83 6.06 -6.27 -4.54
C SER A 83 5.83 -6.49 -3.04
N VAL A 84 5.65 -7.74 -2.62
CA VAL A 84 5.54 -8.11 -1.21
C VAL A 84 6.72 -9.01 -0.85
N ASP A 85 7.32 -8.76 0.30
CA ASP A 85 8.27 -9.68 0.90
C ASP A 85 7.55 -10.91 1.44
N GLN A 86 8.01 -12.09 1.02
CA GLN A 86 7.32 -13.35 1.26
C GLN A 86 7.27 -13.74 2.74
N GLU A 87 8.22 -13.28 3.57
CA GLU A 87 8.30 -13.68 4.99
C GLU A 87 7.68 -12.62 5.91
N THR A 88 7.90 -11.35 5.59
CA THR A 88 7.56 -10.23 6.49
C THR A 88 6.24 -9.55 6.14
N GLY A 89 5.72 -9.74 4.92
CA GLY A 89 4.50 -9.05 4.46
C GLY A 89 4.72 -7.56 4.15
N VAL A 90 5.97 -7.09 4.15
CA VAL A 90 6.33 -5.72 3.75
C VAL A 90 6.09 -5.54 2.26
N ILE A 91 5.36 -4.49 1.90
CA ILE A 91 5.05 -4.11 0.52
C ILE A 91 5.97 -2.95 0.14
N THR A 92 6.69 -3.10 -0.97
CA THR A 92 7.61 -2.10 -1.51
C THR A 92 7.20 -1.65 -2.90
N LEU A 93 7.65 -0.46 -3.28
CA LEU A 93 7.49 0.05 -4.63
C LEU A 93 8.51 -0.60 -5.56
N ALA A 94 8.05 -1.35 -6.56
CA ALA A 94 8.89 -2.07 -7.51
C ALA A 94 9.16 -1.30 -8.81
N ALA A 95 8.32 -0.32 -9.15
CA ALA A 95 8.51 0.54 -10.31
C ALA A 95 7.87 1.92 -10.08
N PRO A 96 8.32 2.96 -10.81
CA PRO A 96 7.82 4.33 -10.60
C PRO A 96 6.31 4.44 -10.77
N LEU A 97 5.74 5.36 -10.00
CA LEU A 97 4.34 5.79 -10.12
C LEU A 97 4.27 7.03 -11.01
N ASP A 98 3.06 7.29 -11.51
CA ASP A 98 2.69 8.43 -12.35
C ASP A 98 1.17 8.53 -12.21
N ARG A 99 0.71 9.55 -11.50
CA ARG A 99 -0.69 9.77 -11.15
C ARG A 99 -1.49 10.16 -12.39
N GLU A 100 -0.92 10.93 -13.30
CA GLU A 100 -1.54 11.30 -14.59
C GLU A 100 -1.82 10.08 -15.46
N THR A 101 -1.02 9.02 -15.32
CA THR A 101 -1.23 7.75 -16.01
C THR A 101 -2.18 6.81 -15.26
N GLN A 102 -1.99 6.64 -13.95
CA GLN A 102 -2.83 5.77 -13.12
C GLN A 102 -2.76 6.17 -11.64
N ASP A 103 -3.90 6.59 -11.11
CA ASP A 103 -4.08 7.12 -9.76
C ASP A 103 -4.46 6.07 -8.69
N GLU A 104 -4.88 4.88 -9.10
CA GLU A 104 -5.30 3.82 -8.16
C GLU A 104 -4.74 2.44 -8.52
N TYR A 105 -4.34 1.68 -7.49
CA TYR A 105 -3.93 0.28 -7.62
C TYR A 105 -4.65 -0.59 -6.60
N ARG A 106 -5.18 -1.73 -7.04
CA ARG A 106 -5.74 -2.74 -6.15
C ARG A 106 -4.79 -3.92 -6.00
N LEU A 107 -4.29 -4.12 -4.78
CA LEU A 107 -3.39 -5.21 -4.42
C LEU A 107 -4.19 -6.32 -3.75
N VAL A 108 -4.08 -7.54 -4.26
CA VAL A 108 -4.66 -8.75 -3.67
C VAL A 108 -3.53 -9.54 -3.02
N ILE A 109 -3.52 -9.61 -1.70
CA ILE A 109 -2.46 -10.29 -0.95
C ILE A 109 -3.01 -11.60 -0.39
N THR A 110 -2.28 -12.69 -0.63
CA THR A 110 -2.60 -14.02 -0.09
C THR A 110 -1.54 -14.43 0.92
N ALA A 111 -1.98 -14.80 2.11
CA ALA A 111 -1.19 -15.45 3.16
C ALA A 111 -1.47 -16.95 3.11
N GLN A 112 -0.42 -17.77 3.01
CA GLN A 112 -0.53 -19.23 2.92
C GLN A 112 0.38 -19.88 3.96
N ASP A 113 -0.13 -20.86 4.70
CA ASP A 113 0.70 -21.68 5.60
C ASP A 113 1.62 -22.63 4.80
N GLN A 114 2.52 -23.35 5.48
CA GLN A 114 3.35 -24.39 4.86
C GLN A 114 2.90 -25.81 5.24
N GLY A 115 1.65 -25.96 5.68
CA GLY A 115 1.04 -27.23 6.09
C GLY A 115 0.69 -28.14 4.91
N ARG A 116 0.24 -29.37 5.21
CA ARG A 116 -0.26 -30.34 4.22
C ARG A 116 -1.56 -31.00 4.70
N PRO A 117 -2.73 -30.68 4.09
CA PRO A 117 -2.92 -29.69 3.03
C PRO A 117 -2.62 -28.27 3.51
N SER A 118 -2.22 -27.38 2.59
CA SER A 118 -1.98 -25.98 2.93
C SER A 118 -3.29 -25.20 3.00
N HIS A 119 -3.43 -24.30 3.95
CA HIS A 119 -4.52 -23.34 4.04
C HIS A 119 -4.05 -21.92 3.71
N SER A 120 -4.99 -21.06 3.32
CA SER A 120 -4.69 -19.70 2.90
C SER A 120 -5.84 -18.74 3.20
N ALA A 121 -5.49 -17.47 3.42
CA ALA A 121 -6.41 -16.35 3.43
C ALA A 121 -5.99 -15.28 2.43
N THR A 122 -6.95 -14.47 1.98
CA THR A 122 -6.71 -13.38 1.05
C THR A 122 -7.30 -12.10 1.58
N THR A 123 -6.58 -10.99 1.40
CA THR A 123 -7.07 -9.64 1.66
C THR A 123 -6.82 -8.72 0.47
N THR A 124 -7.47 -7.56 0.47
CA THR A 124 -7.31 -6.52 -0.55
C THR A 124 -6.84 -5.23 0.10
N LEU A 125 -5.89 -4.57 -0.54
CA LEU A 125 -5.37 -3.26 -0.16
C LEU A 125 -5.44 -2.33 -1.38
N ASP A 126 -6.14 -1.21 -1.25
CA ASP A 126 -6.19 -0.19 -2.29
C ASP A 126 -5.07 0.84 -2.07
N ILE A 127 -4.32 1.17 -3.10
CA ILE A 127 -3.31 2.23 -3.11
C ILE A 127 -3.88 3.42 -3.88
N SER A 128 -3.84 4.60 -3.28
CA SER A 128 -4.19 5.86 -3.93
C SER A 128 -2.90 6.65 -4.17
N VAL A 129 -2.58 6.94 -5.42
CA VAL A 129 -1.43 7.74 -5.79
C VAL A 129 -1.77 9.21 -5.56
N THR A 130 -0.97 9.91 -4.76
CA THR A 130 -1.18 11.34 -4.49
C THR A 130 -0.30 12.20 -5.39
N ASP A 131 -0.89 13.30 -5.84
CA ASP A 131 -0.31 14.27 -6.77
C ASP A 131 0.95 14.95 -6.22
N ILE A 132 1.93 15.12 -7.11
CA ILE A 132 3.11 15.96 -6.95
C ILE A 132 3.15 16.93 -8.13
N ASN A 133 3.52 18.18 -7.87
CA ASN A 133 3.63 19.19 -8.92
C ASN A 133 4.83 18.92 -9.84
N ASP A 134 4.66 18.05 -10.83
CA ASP A 134 5.71 17.64 -11.76
C ASP A 134 5.36 17.94 -13.23
N ASN A 135 4.15 18.43 -13.50
CA ASN A 135 3.77 19.01 -14.78
C ASN A 135 3.78 20.54 -14.68
N ALA A 136 4.22 21.19 -15.76
CA ALA A 136 4.14 22.64 -15.87
C ALA A 136 2.98 23.01 -16.80
N PRO A 137 2.34 24.19 -16.64
CA PRO A 137 1.25 24.60 -17.52
C PRO A 137 1.71 24.71 -18.98
N ILE A 138 0.93 24.16 -19.90
CA ILE A 138 1.23 24.18 -21.34
C ILE A 138 0.17 24.99 -22.09
N PHE A 139 0.59 26.03 -22.80
CA PHE A 139 -0.29 26.77 -23.71
C PHE A 139 -0.79 25.88 -24.86
N SER A 140 -2.07 26.05 -25.21
CA SER A 140 -2.71 25.33 -26.32
C SER A 140 -2.13 25.66 -27.70
N LYS A 141 -1.43 26.78 -27.85
CA LYS A 141 -0.71 27.17 -29.06
C LYS A 141 0.68 27.71 -28.72
N GLN A 142 1.63 27.47 -29.63
CA GLN A 142 2.98 28.07 -29.53
C GLN A 142 2.96 29.58 -29.80
N GLN A 143 2.01 30.04 -30.61
CA GLN A 143 1.85 31.45 -30.94
C GLN A 143 0.36 31.77 -31.06
N TYR A 144 -0.02 32.91 -30.50
CA TYR A 144 -1.35 33.48 -30.61
C TYR A 144 -1.25 34.74 -31.47
N GLU A 145 -2.10 34.84 -32.49
CA GLU A 145 -2.19 35.99 -33.38
C GLU A 145 -3.62 36.52 -33.38
N ALA A 146 -3.76 37.82 -33.22
CA ALA A 146 -5.04 38.52 -33.29
C ALA A 146 -4.86 39.86 -34.01
N THR A 147 -5.92 40.30 -34.66
CA THR A 147 -5.98 41.64 -35.27
C THR A 147 -7.04 42.45 -34.54
N VAL A 148 -6.68 43.65 -34.11
CA VAL A 148 -7.58 44.59 -33.43
C VAL A 148 -7.78 45.81 -34.32
N SER A 149 -9.02 46.31 -34.41
CA SER A 149 -9.33 47.56 -35.11
C SER A 149 -8.79 48.75 -34.32
N GLU A 150 -8.23 49.74 -35.00
CA GLU A 150 -7.86 51.02 -34.36
C GLU A 150 -9.08 51.76 -33.76
N HIS A 151 -10.29 51.41 -34.19
CA HIS A 151 -11.56 51.93 -33.69
C HIS A 151 -12.15 51.08 -32.55
N ALA A 152 -11.43 50.06 -32.07
CA ALA A 152 -11.90 49.22 -30.98
C ALA A 152 -12.05 50.04 -29.69
N GLU A 153 -13.10 49.74 -28.92
CA GLU A 153 -13.34 50.39 -27.64
C GLU A 153 -12.37 49.88 -26.57
N VAL A 154 -12.13 50.70 -25.54
CA VAL A 154 -11.31 50.31 -24.39
C VAL A 154 -11.94 49.12 -23.67
N ARG A 155 -11.14 48.08 -23.36
CA ARG A 155 -11.58 46.77 -22.83
C ARG A 155 -12.30 45.87 -23.83
N THR A 156 -12.08 46.08 -25.14
CA THR A 156 -12.43 45.06 -26.13
C THR A 156 -11.60 43.81 -25.89
N ASN A 157 -12.23 42.64 -25.77
CA ASN A 157 -11.51 41.36 -25.74
C ASN A 157 -10.83 41.16 -27.10
N ILE A 158 -9.52 40.96 -27.09
CA ILE A 158 -8.69 40.82 -28.30
C ILE A 158 -8.50 39.34 -28.64
N ILE A 159 -8.16 38.53 -27.64
CA ILE A 159 -7.83 37.13 -27.81
C ILE A 159 -7.97 36.38 -26.49
N ASP A 160 -8.53 35.18 -26.57
CA ASP A 160 -8.53 34.23 -25.48
C ASP A 160 -7.32 33.32 -25.62
N ILE A 161 -6.51 33.22 -24.56
CA ILE A 161 -5.44 32.23 -24.47
C ILE A 161 -5.82 31.15 -23.47
N MET A 162 -5.21 29.98 -23.58
CA MET A 162 -5.51 28.87 -22.68
C MET A 162 -4.28 28.02 -22.51
N ALA A 163 -3.88 27.81 -21.26
CA ALA A 163 -2.92 26.82 -20.85
C ALA A 163 -3.59 25.80 -19.93
N THR A 164 -3.07 24.57 -19.95
CA THR A 164 -3.55 23.46 -19.12
C THR A 164 -2.38 22.87 -18.37
N ASP A 165 -2.60 22.61 -17.09
CA ASP A 165 -1.72 21.79 -16.26
C ASP A 165 -2.36 20.41 -16.05
N LYS A 166 -1.56 19.36 -15.93
CA LYS A 166 -2.04 17.98 -15.80
C LYS A 166 -2.12 17.50 -14.35
N ASP A 167 -1.47 18.21 -13.44
CA ASP A 167 -1.51 17.91 -12.01
C ASP A 167 -2.96 18.05 -11.47
N ASP A 168 -3.16 17.74 -10.19
CA ASP A 168 -4.46 17.80 -9.51
C ASP A 168 -4.59 18.99 -8.53
N GLY A 169 -5.82 19.39 -8.26
CA GLY A 169 -6.14 20.39 -7.24
C GLY A 169 -5.42 21.73 -7.44
N GLU A 170 -4.68 22.17 -6.42
CA GLU A 170 -3.95 23.46 -6.44
C GLU A 170 -2.77 23.45 -7.43
N ASN A 171 -2.17 22.29 -7.69
CA ASN A 171 -1.07 22.15 -8.65
C ASN A 171 -1.57 22.35 -10.09
N ALA A 172 -2.86 22.08 -10.34
CA ALA A 172 -3.50 22.28 -11.63
C ALA A 172 -3.89 23.75 -11.92
N ILE A 173 -3.78 24.66 -10.93
CA ILE A 173 -4.29 26.03 -11.06
C ILE A 173 -3.33 26.87 -11.91
N VAL A 174 -3.82 27.30 -13.07
CA VAL A 174 -3.06 28.15 -14.00
C VAL A 174 -3.42 29.62 -13.79
N THR A 175 -2.41 30.48 -13.70
CA THR A 175 -2.56 31.94 -13.69
C THR A 175 -1.75 32.61 -14.80
N TYR A 176 -2.23 33.77 -15.27
CA TYR A 176 -1.69 34.44 -16.45
C TYR A 176 -1.19 35.84 -16.12
N HIS A 177 -0.08 36.24 -16.74
CA HIS A 177 0.42 37.61 -16.65
C HIS A 177 1.16 38.02 -17.92
N ILE A 178 1.09 39.31 -18.26
CA ILE A 178 1.86 39.86 -19.38
C ILE A 178 3.26 40.20 -18.90
N VAL A 179 4.25 39.45 -19.38
CA VAL A 179 5.66 39.67 -19.02
C VAL A 179 6.21 40.98 -19.60
N LYS A 180 5.78 41.34 -20.82
CA LYS A 180 6.32 42.50 -21.54
C LYS A 180 5.35 43.03 -22.60
N GLN A 181 5.33 44.35 -22.78
CA GLN A 181 4.64 45.03 -23.89
C GLN A 181 5.62 45.93 -24.63
N GLU A 182 5.58 45.89 -25.95
CA GLU A 182 6.41 46.73 -26.81
C GLU A 182 5.55 47.42 -27.89
N PRO A 183 5.68 48.74 -28.07
CA PRO A 183 6.48 49.66 -27.25
C PRO A 183 5.93 49.76 -25.81
N SER A 184 6.81 49.94 -24.82
CA SER A 184 6.39 50.19 -23.45
C SER A 184 5.57 51.49 -23.35
N SER A 185 4.40 51.41 -22.72
CA SER A 185 3.50 52.55 -22.51
C SER A 185 3.10 52.68 -21.03
N THR A 186 2.79 53.91 -20.61
CA THR A 186 2.21 54.20 -19.29
C THR A 186 0.95 55.07 -19.46
N PRO A 187 -0.26 54.55 -19.21
CA PRO A 187 -0.57 53.19 -18.73
C PRO A 187 -0.25 52.09 -19.77
N LEU A 188 -0.17 50.83 -19.32
CA LEU A 188 -0.04 49.67 -20.21
C LEU A 188 -1.20 49.64 -21.20
N ALA A 189 -0.89 49.31 -22.46
CA ALA A 189 -1.87 49.30 -23.54
C ALA A 189 -2.81 48.08 -23.46
N PHE A 190 -2.30 46.96 -22.96
CA PHE A 190 -3.03 45.71 -22.82
C PHE A 190 -3.05 45.24 -21.36
N THR A 191 -4.09 44.49 -21.02
CA THR A 191 -4.24 43.79 -19.75
C THR A 191 -4.61 42.34 -20.04
N ILE A 192 -4.41 41.47 -19.06
CA ILE A 192 -4.89 40.09 -19.10
C ILE A 192 -5.61 39.81 -17.79
N ASP A 193 -6.74 39.13 -17.86
CA ASP A 193 -7.36 38.56 -16.67
C ASP A 193 -6.54 37.36 -16.16
N GLU A 194 -6.11 37.41 -14.89
CA GLU A 194 -5.15 36.44 -14.34
C GLU A 194 -5.71 35.03 -14.23
N GLU A 195 -7.03 34.86 -14.17
CA GLU A 195 -7.70 33.56 -14.00
C GLU A 195 -8.26 33.03 -15.32
N SER A 196 -8.86 33.90 -16.13
CA SER A 196 -9.58 33.54 -17.35
C SER A 196 -8.81 33.77 -18.64
N ALA A 197 -7.69 34.51 -18.57
CA ALA A 197 -6.81 34.79 -19.70
C ALA A 197 -7.51 35.50 -20.89
N HIS A 198 -8.50 36.33 -20.56
CA HIS A 198 -9.25 37.24 -21.45
C HIS A 198 -8.71 38.68 -21.41
#